data_AF-A0A0D2ZX02-F1
#
_entry.id   AF-A0A0D2ZX02-F1
#
_cell.length_a   1.000
_cell.length_b   1.000
_cell.length_c   1.000
_cell.angle_alpha   90.00
_cell.angle_beta   90.00
_cell.angle_gamma   90.00
#
_symmetry.space_group_name_H-M   'P 1'
#
loop_
_entity.id
_entity.type
_entity.pdbx_description
1 polymer ?
#
loop_
_entity_poly.entity_id
_entity_poly.type
_entity_poly.pdbx_seq_one_letter_code
_entity_poly.pdbx_strand_id
1 'polypeptide(L)'
;MSLITEDCPVEGFSYKVVRGECVSYAAHSSKVRVEIYSSKTTTWSYSELACNEAVSLTPWTAGRVIKGVVYWHATGGKVAIYDTEDEEKRIDVIKLPKTFNYDEQVLGESSDGCLQYGWSNKSVMEIWKLEKVGEVLEWTIQFKVNFKAMWRLNPVEYARFSTRTKETQLLAFFNQNSDSVFIRCDSHICVFDTKTQRVEEVQYQGRGSSFVWDYCKVLPYFQLSWPCSSSSLLEEGNI
;
A
#
# COMPACT_ATOMS: atom_id res chain seq x y z
N MET A 1 -5.55 6.63 -8.57
CA MET A 1 -5.68 7.89 -7.81
C MET A 1 -4.90 7.69 -6.53
N SER A 2 -3.90 8.52 -6.28
CA SER A 2 -3.11 8.49 -5.04
C SER A 2 -3.22 9.87 -4.39
N LEU A 3 -3.59 9.90 -3.11
CA LEU A 3 -3.65 11.13 -2.33
C LEU A 3 -2.27 11.35 -1.69
N ILE A 4 -1.65 12.50 -1.97
CA ILE A 4 -0.43 12.95 -1.27
C ILE A 4 -0.90 13.90 -0.18
N THR A 5 -0.74 13.50 1.09
CA THR A 5 -0.94 14.37 2.25
C THR A 5 0.42 14.90 2.69
N GLU A 6 0.63 16.21 2.60
CA GLU A 6 1.75 16.88 3.27
C GLU A 6 1.23 17.50 4.59
N ASP A 7 2.12 17.66 5.57
CA ASP A 7 1.79 18.06 6.94
C ASP A 7 0.97 19.37 7.02
N CYS A 8 0.05 19.39 7.99
CA CYS A 8 -0.93 20.46 8.25
C CYS A 8 -0.30 21.67 8.94
N PRO A 9 -0.82 22.88 8.69
CA PRO A 9 -1.42 23.64 9.78
C PRO A 9 -2.82 24.16 9.41
N VAL A 10 -3.59 24.46 10.45
CA VAL A 10 -4.67 25.44 10.32
C VAL A 10 -3.98 26.76 9.91
N GLU A 11 -4.31 27.29 8.73
CA GLU A 11 -3.35 27.95 7.80
C GLU A 11 -2.21 27.02 7.36
N GLY A 12 -2.40 26.30 6.24
CA GLY A 12 -1.33 25.59 5.53
C GLY A 12 -1.49 24.06 5.36
N PHE A 13 -2.70 23.50 5.45
CA PHE A 13 -2.92 22.17 4.89
C PHE A 13 -2.86 22.22 3.36
N SER A 14 -1.74 21.77 2.81
CA SER A 14 -1.60 21.56 1.38
C SER A 14 -1.54 20.09 1.03
N TYR A 15 -2.32 19.68 0.04
CA TYR A 15 -2.29 18.33 -0.49
C TYR A 15 -2.20 18.36 -2.01
N LYS A 16 -1.60 17.30 -2.55
CA LYS A 16 -1.59 17.04 -3.99
C LYS A 16 -2.41 15.79 -4.28
N VAL A 17 -3.10 15.77 -5.41
CA VAL A 17 -3.73 14.54 -5.92
C VAL A 17 -3.04 14.18 -7.22
N VAL A 18 -2.48 12.98 -7.28
CA VAL A 18 -1.80 12.50 -8.49
C VAL A 18 -2.65 11.41 -9.14
N ARG A 19 -2.91 11.60 -10.44
CA ARG A 19 -3.48 10.56 -11.30
C ARG A 19 -2.58 10.36 -12.51
N GLY A 20 -2.31 9.10 -12.83
CA GLY A 20 -1.61 8.70 -14.04
C GLY A 20 -2.57 8.05 -15.03
N GLU A 21 -2.33 8.26 -16.31
CA GLU A 21 -3.08 7.63 -17.38
C GLU A 21 -2.81 6.12 -17.41
N CYS A 22 -3.88 5.33 -17.42
CA CYS A 22 -3.82 3.88 -17.51
C CYS A 22 -4.26 3.46 -18.92
N VAL A 23 -3.32 3.32 -19.85
CA VAL A 23 -3.61 2.82 -21.20
C VAL A 23 -3.61 1.28 -21.18
N SER A 24 -4.72 0.66 -21.56
CA SER A 24 -4.95 -0.77 -21.33
C SER A 24 -4.04 -1.71 -22.13
N TYR A 25 -3.66 -2.81 -21.47
CA TYR A 25 -3.06 -4.08 -21.91
C TYR A 25 -1.72 -4.11 -22.63
N ALA A 26 -1.29 -3.06 -23.32
CA ALA A 26 0.00 -3.10 -23.98
C ALA A 26 0.76 -1.78 -23.85
N ALA A 27 1.94 -1.87 -23.24
CA ALA A 27 2.88 -0.77 -23.15
C ALA A 27 3.38 -0.45 -24.56
N HIS A 28 2.96 0.68 -25.10
CA HIS A 28 3.33 1.14 -26.45
C HIS A 28 4.14 2.43 -26.41
N SER A 29 4.30 3.00 -25.21
CA SER A 29 4.88 4.32 -24.99
C SER A 29 5.94 4.22 -23.90
N SER A 30 7.07 4.89 -24.13
CA SER A 30 8.07 5.20 -23.10
C SER A 30 7.71 6.48 -22.33
N LYS A 31 6.49 6.98 -22.50
CA LYS A 31 5.96 8.14 -21.79
C LYS A 31 4.72 7.77 -20.99
N VAL A 32 4.63 8.32 -19.78
CA VAL A 32 3.45 8.21 -18.90
C VAL A 32 2.87 9.60 -18.69
N ARG A 33 1.58 9.76 -18.99
CA ARG A 33 0.88 11.03 -18.72
C ARG A 33 0.40 11.06 -17.28
N VAL A 34 0.67 12.18 -16.60
CA VAL A 34 0.23 12.41 -15.23
C VAL A 34 -0.42 13.78 -15.10
N GLU A 35 -1.40 13.85 -14.22
CA GLU A 35 -2.00 15.11 -13.80
C GLU A 35 -1.92 15.23 -12.29
N ILE A 36 -1.54 16.41 -11.83
CA ILE A 36 -1.35 16.73 -10.41
C ILE A 36 -2.27 17.89 -10.06
N TYR A 37 -3.21 17.65 -9.16
CA TYR A 37 -3.95 18.72 -8.49
C TYR A 37 -3.10 19.26 -7.35
N SER A 38 -3.08 20.57 -7.16
CA SER A 38 -2.52 21.21 -5.96
C SER A 38 -3.61 21.99 -5.24
N SER A 39 -3.80 21.72 -3.94
CA SER A 39 -4.74 22.50 -3.14
C SER A 39 -4.26 23.95 -2.92
N LYS A 40 -2.94 24.22 -3.01
CA LYS A 40 -2.38 25.57 -2.88
C LYS A 40 -2.81 26.49 -4.02
N THR A 41 -2.77 25.98 -5.25
CA THR A 41 -3.12 26.74 -6.45
C THR A 41 -4.55 26.49 -6.90
N THR A 42 -5.22 25.47 -6.36
CA THR A 42 -6.53 24.97 -6.78
C THR A 42 -6.60 24.55 -8.26
N THR A 43 -5.46 24.21 -8.86
CA THR A 43 -5.35 23.87 -10.28
C THR A 43 -4.81 22.46 -10.49
N TRP A 44 -5.15 21.89 -11.65
CA TRP A 44 -4.49 20.71 -12.19
C TRP A 44 -3.35 21.14 -13.12
N SER A 45 -2.21 20.48 -13.00
CA SER A 45 -1.11 20.57 -13.95
C SER A 45 -0.93 19.25 -14.67
N TYR A 46 -0.62 19.32 -15.97
CA TYR A 46 -0.34 18.17 -16.81
C TYR A 46 1.16 18.00 -17.00
N SER A 47 1.65 16.77 -17.00
CA SER A 47 3.03 16.44 -17.39
C SER A 47 3.09 15.12 -18.15
N GLU A 48 4.03 15.02 -19.09
CA GLU A 48 4.46 13.74 -19.68
C GLU A 48 5.78 13.34 -19.06
N LEU A 49 5.80 12.20 -18.36
CA LEU A 49 6.99 11.65 -17.74
C LEU A 49 7.70 10.72 -18.71
N ALA A 50 9.02 10.84 -18.83
CA ALA A 50 9.84 9.95 -19.66
C ALA A 50 10.29 8.72 -18.87
N CYS A 51 10.23 7.55 -19.51
CA CYS A 51 10.71 6.28 -18.98
C CYS A 51 11.76 5.68 -19.94
N ASN A 52 12.74 4.96 -19.39
CA ASN A 52 13.77 4.29 -20.18
C ASN A 52 13.24 3.07 -20.96
N GLU A 53 12.05 2.60 -20.64
CA GLU A 53 11.39 1.49 -21.32
C GLU A 53 9.90 1.75 -21.52
N ALA A 54 9.26 0.94 -22.37
CA ALA A 54 7.82 1.02 -22.57
C ALA A 54 7.09 0.56 -21.30
N VAL A 55 6.19 1.40 -20.79
CA VAL A 55 5.44 1.12 -19.55
C VAL A 55 4.01 1.66 -19.64
N SER A 56 3.06 0.89 -19.10
CA SER A 56 1.69 1.35 -18.84
C SER A 56 1.32 1.10 -17.39
N LEU A 57 0.66 2.07 -16.75
CA LEU A 57 0.13 1.92 -15.40
C LEU A 57 -1.09 0.97 -15.40
N THR A 58 -1.25 0.20 -14.33
CA THR A 58 -2.42 -0.69 -14.19
C THR A 58 -3.56 0.02 -13.45
N PRO A 59 -4.81 -0.05 -13.95
CA PRO A 59 -5.94 0.65 -13.33
C PRO A 59 -6.45 -0.04 -12.06
N TRP A 60 -5.97 -1.25 -11.77
CA TRP A 60 -6.60 -2.13 -10.80
C TRP A 60 -6.13 -1.90 -9.36
N THR A 61 -4.95 -1.35 -9.15
CA THR A 61 -4.41 -1.15 -7.80
C THR A 61 -4.14 0.32 -7.57
N ALA A 62 -4.59 0.86 -6.43
CA ALA A 62 -4.23 2.22 -6.05
C ALA A 62 -2.71 2.32 -5.89
N GLY A 63 -2.15 3.46 -6.29
CA GLY A 63 -0.75 3.72 -6.01
C GLY A 63 -0.53 4.03 -4.54
N ARG A 64 0.72 3.98 -4.13
CA ARG A 64 1.16 4.40 -2.79
C ARG A 64 2.07 5.60 -2.89
N VAL A 65 2.04 6.46 -1.88
CA VAL A 65 2.92 7.62 -1.78
C VAL A 65 3.74 7.47 -0.52
N ILE A 66 5.06 7.57 -0.64
CA ILE A 66 5.98 7.51 0.50
C ILE A 66 6.98 8.65 0.32
N LYS A 67 7.02 9.59 1.28
CA LYS A 67 7.95 10.72 1.29
C LYS A 67 8.04 11.48 -0.05
N GLY A 68 6.88 11.79 -0.67
CA GLY A 68 6.81 12.51 -1.94
C GLY A 68 6.98 11.65 -3.20
N VAL A 69 7.38 10.38 -3.07
CA VAL A 69 7.53 9.46 -4.19
C VAL A 69 6.25 8.65 -4.39
N VAL A 70 5.74 8.62 -5.62
CA VAL A 70 4.55 7.87 -6.01
C VAL A 70 4.93 6.54 -6.64
N TYR A 71 4.31 5.47 -6.15
CA TYR A 71 4.51 4.10 -6.58
C TYR A 71 3.22 3.55 -7.17
N TRP A 72 3.26 3.09 -8.42
CA TRP A 72 2.12 2.44 -9.08
C TRP A 72 2.48 1.07 -9.59
N HIS A 73 1.52 0.16 -9.57
CA HIS A 73 1.66 -1.06 -10.36
C HIS A 73 1.67 -0.71 -11.86
N ALA A 74 2.55 -1.39 -12.59
CA ALA A 74 2.72 -1.23 -14.02
C ALA A 74 2.74 -2.60 -14.73
N THR A 75 2.49 -2.57 -16.04
CA THR A 75 2.51 -3.75 -16.90
C THR A 75 3.82 -4.50 -16.83
N GLY A 76 3.77 -5.82 -17.04
CA GLY A 76 4.96 -6.68 -16.99
C GLY A 76 5.44 -7.01 -15.58
N GLY A 77 4.56 -6.87 -14.58
CA GLY A 77 4.87 -7.17 -13.19
C GLY A 77 5.91 -6.22 -12.61
N LYS A 78 5.71 -4.92 -12.81
CA LYS A 78 6.63 -3.85 -12.40
C LYS A 78 5.94 -2.88 -11.45
N VAL A 79 6.75 -2.09 -10.75
CA VAL A 79 6.33 -0.88 -10.05
C VAL A 79 6.96 0.30 -10.76
N ALA A 80 6.15 1.27 -11.14
CA ALA A 80 6.59 2.57 -11.62
C ALA A 80 6.80 3.51 -10.43
N ILE A 81 7.91 4.23 -10.44
CA ILE A 81 8.41 5.08 -9.36
C ILE A 81 8.52 6.50 -9.91
N TYR A 82 7.73 7.41 -9.37
CA TYR A 82 7.72 8.80 -9.78
C TYR A 82 8.01 9.70 -8.58
N ASP A 83 9.17 10.33 -8.55
CA ASP A 83 9.48 11.39 -7.61
C ASP A 83 8.82 12.69 -8.08
N THR A 84 7.87 13.23 -7.31
CA THR A 84 7.14 14.44 -7.73
C THR A 84 8.00 15.70 -7.72
N GLU A 85 9.14 15.67 -7.04
CA GLU A 85 10.05 16.79 -6.93
C GLU A 85 11.23 16.68 -7.92
N ASP A 86 11.31 15.59 -8.69
CA ASP A 86 12.30 15.45 -9.77
C ASP A 86 12.00 16.41 -10.93
N GLU A 87 12.90 17.37 -11.13
CA GLU A 87 12.83 18.36 -12.21
C GLU A 87 12.94 17.73 -13.60
N GLU A 88 13.60 16.57 -13.72
CA GLU A 88 13.78 15.89 -14.99
C GLU A 88 12.51 15.18 -15.48
N LYS A 89 11.47 15.13 -14.63
CA LYS A 89 10.17 14.52 -14.93
C LYS A 89 10.32 13.10 -15.46
N ARG A 90 11.14 12.30 -14.76
CA ARG A 90 11.37 10.90 -15.12
C ARG A 90 10.47 9.98 -14.31
N ILE A 91 10.22 8.81 -14.88
CA ILE A 91 9.59 7.70 -14.17
C ILE A 91 10.49 6.48 -14.30
N ASP A 92 10.94 6.00 -13.15
CA ASP A 92 11.71 4.76 -13.06
C ASP A 92 10.79 3.57 -12.88
N VAL A 93 11.32 2.39 -13.15
CA VAL A 93 10.56 1.15 -13.13
C VAL A 93 11.42 0.05 -12.56
N ILE A 94 10.84 -0.72 -11.64
CA ILE A 94 11.50 -1.88 -11.06
C ILE A 94 10.60 -3.12 -11.18
N LYS A 95 11.21 -4.25 -11.54
CA LYS A 95 10.50 -5.53 -11.61
C LYS A 95 10.14 -6.00 -10.20
N LEU A 96 8.91 -6.45 -10.00
CA LEU A 96 8.47 -7.08 -8.77
C LEU A 96 9.13 -8.47 -8.64
N PRO A 97 9.49 -8.91 -7.41
CA PRO A 97 10.19 -10.17 -7.19
C PRO A 97 9.35 -11.38 -7.60
N LYS A 98 8.02 -11.29 -7.48
CA LYS A 98 7.06 -12.30 -7.92
C LYS A 98 5.83 -11.63 -8.49
N THR A 99 5.34 -12.12 -9.62
CA THR A 99 4.03 -11.74 -10.17
C THR A 99 3.41 -12.91 -10.90
N PHE A 100 2.21 -13.29 -10.51
CA PHE A 100 1.37 -14.20 -11.29
C PHE A 100 -0.03 -13.62 -11.40
N ASN A 101 -0.70 -14.00 -12.48
CA ASN A 101 -2.10 -13.63 -12.67
C ASN A 101 -2.91 -14.19 -11.50
N TYR A 102 -3.80 -13.36 -10.94
CA TYR A 102 -4.70 -13.69 -9.82
C TYR A 102 -4.06 -13.81 -8.43
N ASP A 103 -2.75 -13.61 -8.29
CA ASP A 103 -2.14 -13.47 -6.96
C ASP A 103 -2.46 -12.10 -6.35
N GLU A 104 -2.57 -12.08 -5.02
CA GLU A 104 -2.79 -10.84 -4.28
C GLU A 104 -1.49 -10.06 -4.16
N GLN A 105 -1.58 -8.76 -4.44
CA GLN A 105 -0.44 -7.86 -4.55
C GLN A 105 -0.77 -6.52 -3.92
N VAL A 106 0.02 -6.12 -2.94
CA VAL A 106 -0.21 -4.89 -2.18
C VAL A 106 1.09 -4.12 -1.98
N LEU A 107 0.99 -2.78 -2.01
CA LEU A 107 2.11 -1.89 -1.71
C LEU A 107 1.98 -1.33 -0.29
N GLY A 108 3.10 -1.41 0.43
CA GLY A 108 3.27 -1.06 1.83
C GLY A 108 4.30 0.05 2.01
N GLU A 109 4.37 0.56 3.23
CA GLU A 109 5.47 1.39 3.69
C GLU A 109 6.04 0.73 4.94
N SER A 110 7.35 0.48 4.96
CA SER A 110 8.02 -0.04 6.15
C SER A 110 8.18 1.05 7.22
N SER A 111 8.51 0.65 8.45
CA SER A 111 8.73 1.58 9.57
C SER A 111 9.86 2.60 9.34
N ASP A 112 10.82 2.31 8.47
CA ASP A 112 11.87 3.25 8.04
C ASP A 112 11.49 4.08 6.79
N GLY A 113 10.25 3.92 6.30
CA GLY A 113 9.70 4.64 5.16
C GLY A 113 10.29 4.20 3.82
N CYS A 114 10.55 2.90 3.67
CA CYS A 114 10.86 2.27 2.39
C CYS A 114 9.60 1.63 1.79
N LEU A 115 9.58 1.42 0.48
CA LEU A 115 8.51 0.69 -0.18
C LEU A 115 8.53 -0.77 0.25
N GLN A 116 7.37 -1.29 0.66
CA GLN A 116 7.16 -2.72 0.85
C GLN A 116 6.26 -3.28 -0.24
N TYR A 117 6.50 -4.54 -0.59
CA TYR A 117 5.68 -5.31 -1.50
C TYR A 117 5.21 -6.59 -0.82
N GLY A 118 3.90 -6.71 -0.70
CA GLY A 118 3.24 -7.89 -0.19
C GLY A 118 2.73 -8.71 -1.35
N TRP A 119 3.09 -9.99 -1.36
CA TRP A 119 2.61 -10.95 -2.33
C TRP A 119 2.02 -12.14 -1.59
N SER A 120 0.84 -12.60 -2.01
CA SER A 120 0.33 -13.87 -1.54
C SER A 120 -0.40 -14.63 -2.63
N ASN A 121 -0.31 -15.95 -2.53
CA ASN A 121 -1.14 -16.87 -3.29
C ASN A 121 -1.94 -17.74 -2.31
N LYS A 122 -2.57 -18.78 -2.82
CA LYS A 122 -3.42 -19.72 -2.06
C LYS A 122 -2.77 -20.34 -0.81
N SER A 123 -1.43 -20.40 -0.75
CA SER A 123 -0.69 -21.18 0.26
C SER A 123 0.35 -20.37 1.03
N VAL A 124 0.89 -19.30 0.46
CA VAL A 124 2.05 -18.59 0.99
C VAL A 124 1.83 -17.09 0.90
N MET A 125 2.33 -16.39 1.90
CA MET A 125 2.52 -14.94 1.90
C MET A 125 4.01 -14.63 2.02
N GLU A 126 4.47 -13.65 1.24
CA GLU A 126 5.81 -13.08 1.29
C GLU A 126 5.72 -11.56 1.36
N ILE A 127 6.60 -10.97 2.16
CA ILE A 127 6.77 -9.52 2.28
C ILE A 127 8.20 -9.19 1.88
N TRP A 128 8.32 -8.29 0.92
CA TRP A 128 9.56 -7.80 0.37
C TRP A 128 9.69 -6.31 0.70
N LYS A 129 10.92 -5.84 0.85
CA LYS A 129 11.25 -4.44 1.06
C LYS A 129 12.19 -3.99 -0.04
N LEU A 130 11.95 -2.81 -0.59
CA LEU A 130 12.83 -2.19 -1.56
C LEU A 130 13.89 -1.39 -0.82
N GLU A 131 15.15 -1.75 -1.02
CA GLU A 131 16.29 -1.13 -0.34
C GLU A 131 17.33 -0.67 -1.36
N LYS A 132 18.10 0.36 -1.00
CA LYS A 132 19.26 0.79 -1.78
C LYS A 132 20.48 0.02 -1.27
N VAL A 133 20.96 -0.93 -2.05
CA VAL A 133 22.18 -1.69 -1.77
C VAL A 133 23.31 -1.09 -2.60
N GLY A 134 24.13 -0.25 -1.97
CA GLY A 134 25.10 0.58 -2.68
C GLY A 134 24.39 1.65 -3.53
N GLU A 135 24.52 1.58 -4.85
CA GLU A 135 23.85 2.49 -5.80
C GLU A 135 22.64 1.87 -6.51
N VAL A 136 22.26 0.63 -6.17
CA VAL A 136 21.21 -0.13 -6.87
C VAL A 136 20.01 -0.35 -5.95
N LEU A 137 18.80 -0.19 -6.51
CA LEU A 137 17.56 -0.56 -5.82
C LEU A 137 17.30 -2.06 -5.97
N GLU A 138 17.17 -2.76 -4.85
CA GLU A 138 17.00 -4.20 -4.79
C GLU A 138 15.86 -4.62 -3.84
N TRP A 139 15.18 -5.71 -4.18
CA TRP A 139 14.13 -6.30 -3.33
C TRP A 139 14.73 -7.32 -2.37
N THR A 140 14.64 -7.03 -1.07
CA THR A 140 15.03 -7.96 0.01
C THR A 140 13.79 -8.64 0.58
N ILE A 141 13.80 -9.97 0.71
CA ILE A 141 12.73 -10.67 1.42
C ILE A 141 12.83 -10.40 2.93
N GLN A 142 11.76 -9.89 3.53
CA GLN A 142 11.69 -9.59 4.97
C GLN A 142 10.97 -10.71 5.73
N PHE A 143 9.93 -11.28 5.12
CA PHE A 143 9.10 -12.26 5.79
C PHE A 143 8.48 -13.24 4.80
N LYS A 144 8.32 -14.49 5.25
CA LYS A 144 7.67 -15.56 4.49
C LYS A 144 6.95 -16.51 5.44
N VAL A 145 5.68 -16.79 5.15
CA VAL A 145 4.90 -17.76 5.91
C VAL A 145 4.01 -18.60 5.00
N ASN A 146 3.87 -19.87 5.34
CA ASN A 146 2.85 -20.74 4.75
C ASN A 146 1.56 -20.62 5.58
N PHE A 147 0.42 -20.36 4.94
CA PHE A 147 -0.84 -20.15 5.65
C PHE A 147 -1.27 -21.35 6.49
N LYS A 148 -0.99 -22.59 6.05
CA LYS A 148 -1.28 -23.78 6.86
C LYS A 148 -0.44 -23.82 8.13
N ALA A 149 0.83 -23.39 8.07
CA ALA A 149 1.69 -23.29 9.24
C ALA A 149 1.23 -22.17 10.18
N MET A 150 0.90 -21.01 9.62
CA MET A 150 0.34 -19.86 10.35
C MET A 150 -0.91 -20.27 11.15
N TRP A 151 -1.88 -20.93 10.50
CA TRP A 151 -3.11 -21.36 11.16
C TRP A 151 -2.89 -22.43 12.24
N ARG A 152 -1.90 -23.31 12.08
CA ARG A 152 -1.53 -24.29 13.13
C ARG A 152 -1.02 -23.61 14.41
N LEU A 153 -0.37 -22.46 14.29
CA LEU A 153 0.10 -21.66 15.44
C LEU A 153 -1.03 -20.86 16.10
N ASN A 154 -2.17 -20.71 15.42
CA ASN A 154 -3.32 -19.93 15.88
C ASN A 154 -4.58 -20.83 15.92
N PRO A 155 -4.61 -21.85 16.82
CA PRO A 155 -5.63 -22.90 16.80
C PRO A 155 -7.03 -22.42 17.17
N VAL A 156 -7.15 -21.35 17.99
CA VAL A 156 -8.44 -20.79 18.41
C VAL A 156 -9.15 -20.17 17.20
N GLU A 157 -8.42 -19.37 16.44
CA GLU A 157 -8.85 -18.70 15.22
C GLU A 157 -9.06 -19.75 14.12
N TYR A 158 -8.12 -20.69 13.98
CA TYR A 158 -8.23 -21.77 13.00
C TYR A 158 -9.50 -22.60 13.19
N ALA A 159 -9.86 -22.95 14.43
CA ALA A 159 -11.09 -23.70 14.72
C ALA A 159 -12.37 -22.94 14.34
N ARG A 160 -12.35 -21.59 14.39
CA ARG A 160 -13.48 -20.76 13.94
C ARG A 160 -13.62 -20.79 12.42
N PHE A 161 -12.49 -20.81 11.71
CA PHE A 161 -12.45 -20.70 10.24
C PHE A 161 -12.40 -22.05 9.51
N SER A 162 -12.10 -23.16 10.21
CA SER A 162 -11.89 -24.50 9.64
C SER A 162 -13.14 -25.17 9.05
N THR A 163 -14.29 -24.49 9.04
CA THR A 163 -15.55 -25.03 8.50
C THR A 163 -15.70 -24.82 6.99
N ARG A 164 -14.82 -24.06 6.33
CA ARG A 164 -14.92 -23.75 4.89
C ARG A 164 -13.58 -23.80 4.16
N THR A 165 -13.62 -24.35 2.96
CA THR A 165 -12.52 -24.72 2.05
C THR A 165 -11.81 -23.53 1.36
N LYS A 166 -11.76 -22.34 1.95
CA LYS A 166 -11.33 -21.12 1.24
C LYS A 166 -9.98 -20.58 1.68
N GLU A 167 -9.29 -20.04 0.69
CA GLU A 167 -7.88 -19.62 0.70
C GLU A 167 -7.69 -18.34 1.50
N THR A 168 -6.62 -18.30 2.30
CA THR A 168 -6.18 -17.08 2.98
C THR A 168 -5.54 -16.14 1.97
N GLN A 169 -5.82 -14.85 2.10
CA GLN A 169 -5.36 -13.83 1.16
C GLN A 169 -4.80 -12.61 1.90
N LEU A 170 -3.72 -12.03 1.40
CA LEU A 170 -3.20 -10.75 1.85
C LEU A 170 -4.07 -9.61 1.33
N LEU A 171 -4.48 -8.69 2.20
CA LEU A 171 -5.37 -7.56 1.86
C LEU A 171 -4.66 -6.21 1.83
N ALA A 172 -3.87 -5.91 2.85
CA ALA A 172 -3.18 -4.62 2.99
C ALA A 172 -2.11 -4.69 4.08
N PHE A 173 -1.12 -3.79 3.98
CA PHE A 173 -0.25 -3.49 5.11
C PHE A 173 -0.93 -2.56 6.11
N PHE A 174 -0.56 -2.71 7.39
CA PHE A 174 -0.88 -1.70 8.39
C PHE A 174 -0.13 -0.39 8.09
N ASN A 175 -0.69 0.78 8.40
CA ASN A 175 0.01 2.04 8.12
C ASN A 175 1.23 2.18 9.01
N GLN A 176 2.37 2.62 8.46
CA GLN A 176 3.57 3.01 9.22
C GLN A 176 4.07 1.92 10.20
N ASN A 177 3.52 0.71 10.11
CA ASN A 177 3.87 -0.45 10.89
C ASN A 177 4.15 -1.57 9.90
N SER A 178 5.43 -1.92 9.78
CA SER A 178 5.93 -2.95 8.88
C SER A 178 5.59 -4.38 9.33
N ASP A 179 5.10 -4.54 10.54
CA ASP A 179 5.08 -5.82 11.24
C ASP A 179 3.69 -6.42 11.31
N SER A 180 2.69 -5.77 10.72
CA SER A 180 1.32 -6.26 10.71
C SER A 180 0.67 -6.09 9.36
N VAL A 181 -0.12 -7.09 8.98
CA VAL A 181 -0.88 -7.10 7.72
C VAL A 181 -2.31 -7.51 7.98
N PHE A 182 -3.22 -6.96 7.18
CA PHE A 182 -4.57 -7.47 7.10
C PHE A 182 -4.59 -8.68 6.18
N ILE A 183 -5.15 -9.78 6.67
CA ILE A 183 -5.42 -10.99 5.90
C ILE A 183 -6.91 -11.30 5.90
N ARG A 184 -7.37 -11.94 4.84
CA ARG A 184 -8.73 -12.46 4.72
C ARG A 184 -8.73 -13.97 4.87
N CYS A 185 -9.75 -14.50 5.54
CA CYS A 185 -10.15 -15.88 5.43
C CYS A 185 -11.68 -15.95 5.33
N ASP A 186 -12.20 -16.37 4.18
CA ASP A 186 -13.64 -16.28 3.84
C ASP A 186 -14.21 -14.87 4.06
N SER A 187 -15.21 -14.72 4.93
CA SER A 187 -15.79 -13.43 5.32
C SER A 187 -15.03 -12.69 6.42
N HIS A 188 -14.02 -13.33 7.02
CA HIS A 188 -13.31 -12.79 8.17
C HIS A 188 -12.08 -12.02 7.73
N ILE A 189 -11.90 -10.85 8.34
CA ILE A 189 -10.68 -10.07 8.25
C ILE A 189 -9.94 -10.27 9.56
N CYS A 190 -8.65 -10.57 9.47
CA CYS A 190 -7.78 -10.68 10.62
C CYS A 190 -6.58 -9.75 10.45
N VAL A 191 -6.00 -9.33 11.57
CA VAL A 191 -4.63 -8.81 11.61
C VAL A 191 -3.71 -9.98 11.86
N PHE A 192 -2.66 -10.07 11.07
CA PHE A 192 -1.55 -10.98 11.31
C PHE A 192 -0.29 -10.18 11.60
N ASP A 193 0.26 -10.41 12.79
CA ASP A 193 1.53 -9.80 13.22
C ASP A 193 2.69 -10.71 12.82
N THR A 194 3.59 -10.22 11.98
CA THR A 194 4.69 -10.99 11.38
C THR A 194 5.81 -11.31 12.38
N LYS A 195 5.95 -10.51 13.45
CA LYS A 195 6.97 -10.70 14.49
C LYS A 195 6.57 -11.80 15.47
N THR A 196 5.36 -11.70 16.00
CA THR A 196 4.78 -12.62 16.99
C THR A 196 4.10 -13.83 16.34
N GLN A 197 3.80 -13.75 15.05
CA GLN A 197 3.05 -14.74 14.27
C GLN A 197 1.63 -15.01 14.82
N ARG A 198 1.06 -14.02 15.51
CA ARG A 198 -0.30 -14.09 16.05
C ARG A 198 -1.32 -13.58 15.04
N VAL A 199 -2.47 -14.24 15.01
CA VAL A 199 -3.63 -13.84 14.22
C VAL A 199 -4.71 -13.35 15.17
N GLU A 200 -5.25 -12.17 14.91
CA GLU A 200 -6.34 -11.58 15.67
C GLU A 200 -7.47 -11.20 14.73
N GLU A 201 -8.70 -11.66 15.01
CA GLU A 201 -9.87 -11.35 14.20
C GLU A 201 -10.29 -9.88 14.40
N VAL A 202 -10.49 -9.17 13.30
CA VAL A 202 -11.01 -7.79 13.31
C VAL A 202 -12.52 -7.84 13.44
N GLN A 203 -13.05 -7.25 14.51
CA GLN A 203 -14.50 -7.22 14.73
C GLN A 203 -15.22 -6.40 13.65
N TYR A 204 -16.16 -7.05 12.97
CA TYR A 204 -17.04 -6.40 12.01
C TYR A 204 -18.31 -5.89 12.71
N GLN A 205 -18.49 -4.57 12.75
CA GLN A 205 -19.65 -3.92 13.39
C GLN A 205 -20.87 -3.78 12.46
N GLY A 206 -20.84 -4.36 11.25
CA GLY A 206 -21.95 -4.28 10.28
C GLY A 206 -22.96 -5.43 10.39
N ARG A 207 -24.09 -5.31 9.68
CA ARG A 207 -25.15 -6.33 9.64
C ARG A 207 -24.77 -7.54 8.78
N GLY A 208 -23.84 -8.38 9.25
CA GLY A 208 -23.39 -9.58 8.51
C GLY A 208 -22.63 -9.21 7.23
N SER A 209 -21.62 -10.00 6.86
CA SER A 209 -20.82 -9.71 5.67
C SER A 209 -21.64 -9.96 4.39
N SER A 210 -22.26 -8.92 3.84
CA SER A 210 -23.08 -9.01 2.61
C SER A 210 -22.28 -8.80 1.32
N PHE A 211 -20.98 -8.53 1.41
CA PHE A 211 -20.15 -8.24 0.24
C PHE A 211 -19.65 -9.53 -0.43
N VAL A 212 -19.83 -9.62 -1.75
CA VAL A 212 -19.14 -10.63 -2.58
C VAL A 212 -17.70 -10.17 -2.74
N TRP A 213 -16.83 -10.71 -1.89
CA TRP A 213 -15.44 -10.28 -1.73
C TRP A 213 -14.58 -10.38 -2.99
N ASP A 214 -14.90 -11.28 -3.92
CA ASP A 214 -14.17 -11.43 -5.20
C ASP A 214 -14.26 -10.15 -6.08
N TYR A 215 -15.17 -9.23 -5.74
CA TYR A 215 -15.35 -7.93 -6.41
C TYR A 215 -15.04 -6.73 -5.52
N CYS A 216 -14.41 -6.95 -4.36
CA CYS A 216 -14.06 -5.88 -3.43
C CYS A 216 -12.60 -5.47 -3.58
N LYS A 217 -12.32 -4.17 -3.44
CA LYS A 217 -10.97 -3.64 -3.27
C LYS A 217 -10.83 -3.03 -1.89
N VAL A 218 -9.75 -3.40 -1.21
CA VAL A 218 -9.37 -2.79 0.06
C VAL A 218 -8.50 -1.60 -0.25
N LEU A 219 -8.89 -0.44 0.27
CA LEU A 219 -8.09 0.77 0.21
C LEU A 219 -7.71 1.15 1.64
N PRO A 220 -6.42 1.23 1.97
CA PRO A 220 -6.02 1.81 3.23
C PRO A 220 -6.46 3.28 3.25
N TYR A 221 -7.35 3.61 4.18
CA TYR A 221 -7.74 4.99 4.46
C TYR A 221 -7.20 5.36 5.83
N PHE A 222 -6.35 6.37 5.86
CA PHE A 222 -5.81 6.91 7.09
C PHE A 222 -6.37 8.32 7.24
N GLN A 223 -7.24 8.48 8.23
CA GLN A 223 -7.52 9.80 8.73
C GLN A 223 -6.24 10.28 9.42
N LEU A 224 -5.74 11.46 9.07
CA LEU A 224 -4.64 12.08 9.79
C LEU A 224 -4.99 12.06 11.28
N SER A 225 -4.28 11.25 12.06
CA SER A 225 -4.29 11.38 13.52
C SER A 225 -3.72 12.76 13.79
N TRP A 226 -4.62 13.69 14.05
CA TRP A 226 -4.35 15.07 14.42
C TRP A 226 -3.19 15.17 15.43
N PRO A 227 -2.26 16.13 15.32
CA PRO A 227 -1.38 16.40 16.43
C PRO A 227 -2.24 16.93 17.59
N CYS A 228 -2.47 16.11 18.61
CA CYS A 228 -2.76 16.65 19.93
C CYS A 228 -1.50 17.41 20.34
N SER A 229 -1.48 18.72 20.07
CA SER A 229 -0.64 19.65 20.80
C SER A 229 -0.92 19.38 22.28
N SER A 230 0.04 18.74 22.96
CA SER A 230 0.11 18.79 24.41
C SER A 230 0.39 20.25 24.76
N SER A 231 -0.64 21.09 24.79
CA SER A 231 -0.60 22.40 25.44
C SER A 231 -0.61 22.16 26.94
N SER A 232 0.46 21.56 27.46
CA SER A 232 0.79 21.62 28.88
C SER A 232 1.55 22.91 29.11
N LEU A 233 0.90 24.05 28.91
CA LEU A 233 1.35 25.33 29.45
C LEU A 233 0.12 26.21 29.73
N LEU A 234 0.09 26.70 30.98
CA LEU A 234 -0.80 27.69 31.59
C LEU A 234 -2.04 27.16 32.32
N GLU A 235 -1.83 26.69 33.55
CA GLU A 235 -2.43 27.37 34.72
C GLU A 235 -1.38 27.43 35.85
N GLU A 236 -0.49 28.43 35.77
CA GLU A 236 0.02 29.08 36.99
C GLU A 236 -0.85 30.31 37.22
N GLY A 237 -1.46 30.40 38.40
CA GLY A 237 -1.96 31.64 38.99
C GLY A 237 -3.47 31.73 39.21
N ASN A 238 -3.96 31.27 40.38
CA ASN A 238 -4.59 32.15 41.38
C ASN A 238 -5.14 31.34 42.58
N ILE A 239 -4.35 31.25 43.66
CA ILE A 239 -4.80 31.37 45.05
C ILE A 239 -3.88 32.38 45.72
#